data_AF-A0A6P7SNE4-F1
#
_entry.id   AF-A0A6P7SNE4-F1
#
_cell.length_a   1.000
_cell.length_b   1.000
_cell.length_c   1.000
_cell.angle_alpha   90.00
_cell.angle_beta   90.00
_cell.angle_gamma   90.00
#
_symmetry.space_group_name_H-M   'P 1'
#
loop_
_entity.id
_entity.type
_entity.pdbx_description
1 polymer ?
#
loop_
_entity_poly.entity_id
_entity_poly.type
_entity_poly.pdbx_seq_one_letter_code
_entity_poly.pdbx_strand_id
1 'polypeptide(L)'
;MLPIDATAKCEVRTVIRFSNANGIKPIEIHRQLTEVYGMSCMDIKNCRKWRRQFAAGCTEIHDEERSGQPSISEKTVAKVEQILCENRRISLDDLRILVPGVSRSTIHRVVCEKLQYRKVCARWVPRMLTEDHKRQTT
;
A
#
# COMPACT_ATOMS: atom_id res chain seq x y z
N MET A 1 -3.61 -26.08 33.09
CA MET A 1 -3.21 -24.67 32.91
C MET A 1 -4.24 -24.02 32.01
N LEU A 2 -4.73 -22.81 32.32
CA LEU A 2 -5.74 -22.15 31.48
C LEU A 2 -5.05 -21.56 30.23
N PRO A 3 -5.64 -21.68 29.02
CA PRO A 3 -5.05 -21.16 27.80
C PRO A 3 -4.88 -19.63 27.82
N ILE A 4 -3.81 -19.13 27.21
CA ILE A 4 -3.61 -17.69 26.98
C ILE A 4 -4.52 -17.27 25.80
N ASP A 5 -5.75 -16.84 26.10
CA ASP A 5 -6.83 -16.61 25.11
C ASP A 5 -6.60 -15.42 24.15
N ALA A 6 -5.53 -14.64 24.32
CA ALA A 6 -5.18 -13.52 23.44
C ALA A 6 -3.68 -13.50 23.13
N THR A 7 -3.27 -14.30 22.15
CA THR A 7 -1.86 -14.42 21.73
C THR A 7 -1.67 -13.80 20.35
N ALA A 8 -0.65 -12.96 20.19
CA ALA A 8 -0.35 -12.36 18.89
C ALA A 8 0.15 -13.43 17.91
N LYS A 9 -0.25 -13.34 16.64
CA LYS A 9 0.16 -14.32 15.60
C LYS A 9 1.69 -14.44 15.46
N CYS A 10 2.43 -13.37 15.70
CA CYS A 10 3.88 -13.36 15.68
C CYS A 10 4.49 -14.17 16.83
N GLU A 11 3.88 -14.21 18.01
CA GLU A 11 4.37 -14.99 19.16
C GLU A 11 4.30 -16.49 18.85
N VAL A 12 3.15 -16.95 18.32
CA VAL A 12 2.96 -18.34 17.89
C VAL A 12 3.99 -18.74 16.82
N ARG A 13 4.28 -17.85 15.86
CA ARG A 13 5.30 -18.08 14.83
C ARG A 13 6.71 -18.14 15.40
N THR A 14 7.01 -17.34 16.42
CA THR A 14 8.30 -17.37 17.13
C THR A 14 8.51 -18.73 17.78
N VAL A 15 7.49 -19.26 18.46
CA VAL A 15 7.53 -20.61 19.05
C VAL A 15 7.72 -21.68 17.97
N ILE A 16 7.04 -21.58 16.83
CA ILE A 16 7.24 -22.51 15.71
C ILE A 16 8.68 -22.46 15.20
N ARG A 17 9.28 -21.27 15.07
CA ARG A 17 10.67 -21.09 14.65
C ARG A 17 11.65 -21.74 15.62
N PHE A 18 11.48 -21.49 16.93
CA PHE A 18 12.28 -22.09 17.98
C PHE A 18 12.16 -23.62 17.99
N SER A 19 10.93 -24.15 17.98
CA SER A 19 10.68 -25.60 17.98
C SER A 19 11.17 -26.29 16.71
N ASN A 20 11.17 -25.60 15.56
CA ASN A 20 11.76 -26.12 14.33
C ASN A 20 13.28 -26.22 14.42
N ALA A 21 13.95 -25.24 15.04
CA ALA A 21 15.40 -25.30 15.28
C ALA A 21 15.78 -26.47 16.23
N ASN A 22 14.90 -26.81 17.17
CA ASN A 22 15.03 -27.96 18.05
C ASN A 22 14.67 -29.31 17.39
N GLY A 23 14.32 -29.33 16.10
CA GLY A 23 14.00 -30.56 15.38
C GLY A 23 12.66 -31.21 15.75
N ILE A 24 11.76 -30.49 16.42
CA ILE A 24 10.47 -31.01 16.87
C ILE A 24 9.56 -31.28 15.66
N LYS A 25 8.83 -32.41 15.68
CA LYS A 25 7.90 -32.78 14.61
C LYS A 25 6.69 -31.84 14.58
N PRO A 26 6.12 -31.50 13.41
CA PRO A 26 5.02 -30.54 13.29
C PRO A 26 3.78 -30.86 14.15
N ILE A 27 3.48 -32.15 14.32
CA ILE A 27 2.32 -32.58 15.10
C ILE A 27 2.50 -32.28 16.59
N GLU A 28 3.73 -32.40 17.08
CA GLU A 28 4.08 -32.11 18.47
C GLU A 28 4.14 -30.60 18.71
N ILE A 29 4.64 -29.82 17.74
CA ILE A 29 4.57 -28.36 17.78
C ILE A 29 3.11 -27.91 17.91
N HIS A 30 2.21 -28.41 17.06
CA HIS A 30 0.79 -28.06 17.12
C HIS A 30 0.13 -28.45 18.45
N ARG A 31 0.46 -29.62 19.01
CA ARG A 31 -0.02 -30.07 20.32
C ARG A 31 0.38 -29.09 21.42
N GLN A 32 1.66 -28.72 21.49
CA GLN A 32 2.18 -27.77 22.48
C GLN A 32 1.55 -26.38 22.34
N LEU A 33 1.40 -25.90 21.10
CA LEU A 33 0.72 -24.63 20.83
C LEU A 33 -0.73 -24.64 21.30
N THR A 34 -1.45 -25.74 21.06
CA THR A 34 -2.86 -25.87 21.46
C THR A 34 -3.01 -25.97 22.99
N GLU A 35 -2.05 -26.60 23.67
CA GLU A 35 -2.02 -26.74 25.12
C GLU A 35 -1.76 -25.40 25.83
N VAL A 36 -0.91 -24.54 25.26
CA VAL A 36 -0.53 -23.24 25.85
C VAL A 36 -1.47 -22.11 25.42
N TYR A 37 -1.81 -22.04 24.14
CA TYR A 37 -2.52 -20.91 23.52
C TYR A 37 -3.97 -21.24 23.13
N GLY A 38 -4.43 -22.47 23.38
CA GLY A 38 -5.78 -22.91 23.08
C GLY A 38 -5.99 -23.42 21.66
N MET A 39 -7.13 -24.08 21.43
CA MET A 39 -7.50 -24.72 20.16
C MET A 39 -7.65 -23.74 18.99
N SER A 40 -7.85 -22.45 19.27
CA SER A 40 -8.05 -21.40 18.28
C SER A 40 -6.74 -20.73 17.82
N CYS A 41 -5.58 -21.07 18.41
CA CYS A 41 -4.33 -20.35 18.16
C CYS A 41 -3.84 -20.46 16.70
N MET A 42 -3.78 -21.67 16.14
CA MET A 42 -3.32 -21.91 14.78
C MET A 42 -3.64 -23.34 14.31
N ASP A 43 -4.22 -23.47 13.11
CA ASP A 43 -4.42 -24.77 12.45
C ASP A 43 -3.09 -25.48 12.11
N ILE A 44 -3.06 -26.82 12.21
CA ILE A 44 -1.91 -27.67 11.88
C ILE A 44 -1.39 -27.43 10.45
N LYS A 45 -2.26 -27.07 9.50
CA LYS A 45 -1.85 -26.71 8.13
C LYS A 45 -0.96 -25.46 8.12
N ASN A 46 -1.31 -24.43 8.89
CA ASN A 46 -0.53 -23.22 9.03
C ASN A 46 0.78 -23.48 9.79
N CYS A 47 0.76 -24.30 10.83
CA CYS A 47 1.98 -24.73 11.52
C CYS A 47 2.98 -25.41 10.57
N ARG A 48 2.49 -26.32 9.70
CA ARG A 48 3.32 -26.98 8.68
C ARG A 48 3.85 -25.98 7.64
N LYS A 49 3.04 -25.00 7.23
CA LYS A 49 3.44 -23.94 6.29
C LYS A 49 4.60 -23.12 6.86
N TRP A 50 4.46 -22.60 8.08
CA TRP A 50 5.49 -21.80 8.76
C TRP A 50 6.78 -22.59 8.97
N ARG A 51 6.66 -23.86 9.38
CA ARG A 51 7.83 -24.74 9.49
C ARG A 51 8.61 -24.84 8.17
N ARG A 52 7.92 -25.03 7.04
CA ARG A 52 8.59 -25.08 5.72
C ARG A 52 9.28 -23.76 5.38
N GLN A 53 8.65 -22.62 5.68
CA GLN A 53 9.25 -21.30 5.46
C GLN A 53 10.52 -21.12 6.31
N PHE A 54 10.48 -21.47 7.60
CA PHE A 54 11.66 -21.41 8.46
C PHE A 54 12.75 -22.39 8.03
N ALA A 55 12.39 -23.61 7.58
CA ALA A 55 13.35 -24.56 7.02
C ALA A 55 13.97 -24.07 5.70
N ALA A 56 13.27 -23.23 4.93
CA ALA A 56 13.77 -22.58 3.73
C ALA A 56 14.60 -21.31 4.03
N GLY A 57 14.90 -21.00 5.30
CA GLY A 57 15.72 -19.87 5.70
C GLY A 57 14.99 -18.55 5.92
N CYS A 58 13.65 -18.54 5.87
CA CYS A 58 12.88 -17.35 6.23
C CYS A 58 13.11 -17.01 7.72
N THR A 59 13.34 -15.73 8.04
CA THR A 59 13.51 -15.26 9.42
C THR A 59 12.40 -14.31 9.86
N GLU A 60 11.56 -13.85 8.93
CA GLU A 60 10.46 -12.95 9.19
C GLU A 60 9.33 -13.65 9.96
N ILE A 61 8.89 -12.98 11.02
CA ILE A 61 7.87 -13.49 11.94
C ILE A 61 6.53 -12.78 11.69
N HIS A 62 6.59 -11.55 11.20
CA HIS A 62 5.42 -10.75 10.87
C HIS A 62 4.85 -11.15 9.50
N ASP A 63 3.59 -10.82 9.28
CA ASP A 63 3.04 -10.90 7.93
C ASP A 63 3.74 -9.85 7.08
N GLU A 64 4.17 -10.25 5.88
CA GLU A 64 4.62 -9.29 4.88
C GLU A 64 3.52 -8.29 4.58
N GLU A 65 3.90 -7.06 4.26
CA GLU A 65 2.96 -6.05 3.83
C GLU A 65 2.19 -6.62 2.64
N ARG A 66 0.88 -6.75 2.80
CA ARG A 66 0.04 -7.34 1.76
C ARG A 66 0.13 -6.41 0.56
N SER A 67 0.67 -6.90 -0.54
CA SER A 67 0.61 -6.20 -1.81
C SER A 67 -0.85 -5.86 -2.09
N GLY A 68 -1.19 -4.58 -1.94
CA GLY A 68 -2.51 -4.07 -2.27
C GLY A 68 -2.72 -4.17 -3.77
N GLN A 69 -3.98 -4.10 -4.22
CA GLN A 69 -4.26 -4.00 -5.64
C GLN A 69 -3.63 -2.70 -6.18
N PRO A 70 -2.76 -2.75 -7.21
CA PRO A 70 -2.29 -1.55 -7.89
C PRO A 70 -3.50 -0.94 -8.61
N SER A 71 -4.17 -0.01 -7.93
CA SER A 71 -5.46 0.55 -8.37
C SER A 71 -5.34 1.42 -9.63
N ILE A 72 -4.13 1.82 -10.02
CA ILE A 72 -3.88 2.79 -11.09
C ILE A 72 -2.60 2.40 -11.81
N SER A 73 -2.65 2.26 -13.14
CA SER A 73 -1.47 1.97 -13.94
C SER A 73 -0.52 3.16 -14.00
N GLU A 74 0.79 2.93 -14.00
CA GLU A 74 1.80 3.98 -14.19
C GLU A 74 1.60 4.73 -15.50
N LYS A 75 1.17 4.04 -16.57
CA LYS A 75 0.81 4.63 -17.86
C LYS A 75 -0.30 5.67 -17.72
N THR A 76 -1.33 5.40 -16.91
CA THR A 76 -2.40 6.36 -16.63
C THR A 76 -1.87 7.59 -15.91
N VAL A 77 -1.00 7.40 -14.90
CA VAL A 77 -0.40 8.50 -14.14
C VAL A 77 0.42 9.40 -15.07
N ALA A 78 1.31 8.83 -15.87
CA ALA A 78 2.15 9.56 -16.81
C ALA A 78 1.30 10.34 -17.84
N LYS A 79 0.21 9.74 -18.34
CA LYS A 79 -0.66 10.43 -19.31
C LYS A 79 -1.40 11.62 -18.70
N VAL A 80 -1.91 11.48 -17.47
CA VAL A 80 -2.56 12.58 -16.73
C VAL A 80 -1.57 13.68 -16.40
N GLU A 81 -0.32 13.34 -16.09
CA GLU A 81 0.72 14.33 -15.84
C GLU A 81 1.11 15.11 -17.10
N GLN A 82 1.30 14.43 -18.23
CA GLN A 82 1.58 15.06 -19.53
C GLN A 82 0.49 16.10 -19.88
N ILE A 83 -0.76 15.61 -19.91
CA ILE A 83 -1.97 16.33 -19.49
C ILE A 83 -1.81 17.76 -18.93
N LEU A 84 -1.53 17.74 -17.64
CA LEU A 84 -1.45 18.90 -16.77
C LEU A 84 -0.23 19.77 -17.08
N CYS A 85 0.87 19.18 -17.53
CA CYS A 85 2.06 19.91 -17.96
C CYS A 85 1.78 20.76 -19.20
N GLU A 86 0.99 20.26 -20.16
CA GLU A 86 0.59 21.00 -21.35
C GLU A 86 -0.44 22.10 -21.03
N ASN A 87 -1.44 21.79 -20.19
CA ASN A 87 -2.46 22.77 -19.78
C ASN A 87 -2.74 22.72 -18.27
N ARG A 88 -2.16 23.66 -17.54
CA ARG A 88 -2.31 23.79 -16.07
C ARG A 88 -3.70 24.21 -15.61
N ARG A 89 -4.59 24.66 -16.50
CA ARG A 89 -5.95 25.13 -16.16
C ARG A 89 -7.05 24.11 -16.51
N ILE A 90 -6.68 22.91 -16.91
CA ILE A 90 -7.63 21.86 -17.31
C ILE A 90 -8.51 21.39 -16.14
N SER A 91 -9.78 21.07 -16.40
CA SER A 91 -10.68 20.52 -15.40
C SER A 91 -10.54 19.00 -15.28
N LEU A 92 -11.01 18.43 -14.16
CA LEU A 92 -11.06 16.98 -13.97
C LEU A 92 -11.98 16.28 -14.99
N ASP A 93 -13.04 16.97 -15.44
CA ASP A 93 -14.00 16.44 -16.40
C ASP A 93 -13.41 16.42 -17.82
N ASP A 94 -12.60 17.42 -18.18
CA ASP A 94 -11.82 17.43 -19.42
C ASP A 94 -10.77 16.33 -19.42
N LEU A 95 -10.06 16.14 -18.30
CA LEU A 95 -9.09 15.05 -18.14
C LEU A 95 -9.75 13.68 -18.33
N ARG A 96 -10.98 13.49 -17.86
CA ARG A 96 -11.76 12.26 -18.08
C ARG A 96 -12.05 12.01 -19.56
N ILE A 97 -12.33 13.07 -20.31
CA ILE A 97 -12.57 12.96 -21.75
C ILE A 97 -11.28 12.61 -22.49
N LEU A 98 -10.15 13.22 -22.10
CA LEU A 98 -8.85 12.99 -22.73
C LEU A 98 -8.17 11.68 -22.33
N VAL A 99 -8.56 11.09 -21.20
CA VAL A 99 -8.06 9.80 -20.71
C VAL A 99 -9.24 8.83 -20.59
N PRO A 100 -9.72 8.27 -21.73
CA PRO A 100 -10.88 7.38 -21.74
C PRO A 100 -10.60 6.08 -20.96
N GLY A 101 -11.65 5.50 -20.37
CA GLY A 101 -11.55 4.28 -19.57
C GLY A 101 -11.13 4.50 -18.12
N VAL A 102 -10.90 5.75 -17.70
CA VAL A 102 -10.58 6.11 -16.32
C VAL A 102 -11.73 6.92 -15.72
N SER A 103 -12.17 6.53 -14.52
CA SER A 103 -13.23 7.26 -13.82
C SER A 103 -12.75 8.61 -13.31
N ARG A 104 -13.68 9.55 -13.13
CA ARG A 104 -13.40 10.88 -12.55
C ARG A 104 -12.75 10.79 -11.16
N SER A 105 -13.19 9.84 -10.33
CA SER A 105 -12.62 9.62 -8.99
C SER A 105 -11.18 9.11 -9.06
N THR A 106 -10.87 8.22 -9.99
CA THR A 106 -9.50 7.77 -10.22
C THR A 106 -8.61 8.90 -10.70
N ILE A 107 -9.09 9.75 -11.62
CA ILE A 107 -8.33 10.95 -12.05
C ILE A 107 -8.07 11.89 -10.87
N HIS A 108 -9.08 12.15 -10.04
CA HIS A 108 -8.90 12.95 -8.83
C HIS A 108 -7.81 12.38 -7.91
N ARG A 109 -7.81 11.05 -7.67
CA ARG A 109 -6.77 10.37 -6.91
C ARG A 109 -5.39 10.48 -7.56
N VAL A 110 -5.30 10.34 -8.88
CA VAL A 110 -4.03 10.55 -9.60
C VAL A 110 -3.51 11.95 -9.36
N VAL A 111 -4.33 12.97 -9.56
CA VAL A 111 -3.93 14.37 -9.43
C VAL A 111 -3.54 14.71 -7.99
N CYS A 112 -4.35 14.34 -7.00
CA CYS A 112 -4.16 14.78 -5.61
C CYS A 112 -3.28 13.85 -4.77
N GLU A 113 -3.37 12.53 -4.95
CA GLU A 113 -2.64 11.56 -4.12
C GLU A 113 -1.32 11.14 -4.77
N LYS A 114 -1.32 10.86 -6.09
CA LYS A 114 -0.14 10.35 -6.78
C LYS A 114 0.81 11.45 -7.27
N LEU A 115 0.27 12.46 -7.95
CA LEU A 115 1.04 13.62 -8.44
C LEU A 115 1.14 14.75 -7.42
N GLN A 116 0.36 14.68 -6.34
CA GLN A 116 0.34 15.66 -5.25
C GLN A 116 0.06 17.11 -5.71
N TYR A 117 -0.67 17.27 -6.81
CA TYR A 117 -1.11 18.57 -7.28
C TYR A 117 -2.34 19.06 -6.50
N ARG A 118 -2.39 20.38 -6.31
CA ARG A 118 -3.49 21.09 -5.66
C ARG A 118 -4.05 22.16 -6.58
N LYS A 119 -5.37 22.34 -6.56
CA LYS A 119 -6.01 23.46 -7.26
C LYS A 119 -5.68 24.77 -6.54
N VAL A 120 -5.17 25.75 -7.28
CA VAL A 120 -4.93 27.11 -6.78
C VAL A 120 -5.77 28.09 -7.59
N CYS A 121 -6.41 29.04 -6.93
CA CYS A 121 -7.15 30.11 -7.61
C CYS A 121 -6.17 31.07 -8.30
N ALA A 122 -6.47 31.46 -9.54
CA ALA A 122 -5.69 32.48 -10.23
C ALA A 122 -5.77 33.81 -9.46
N ARG A 123 -4.65 34.53 -9.38
CA ARG A 123 -4.61 35.88 -8.82
C ARG A 123 -5.23 36.85 -9.82
N TRP A 124 -6.02 37.79 -9.32
CA TRP A 124 -6.57 38.86 -10.16
C TRP A 124 -5.44 39.76 -10.66
N VAL A 125 -5.48 40.07 -11.95
CA VAL A 125 -4.52 40.96 -12.61
C VAL A 125 -5.28 42.19 -13.11
N PRO A 126 -4.97 43.41 -12.63
CA PRO A 126 -5.79 44.59 -12.88
C PRO A 126 -5.93 45.02 -14.34
N ARG A 127 -4.89 44.73 -15.13
CA ARG A 127 -4.83 45.08 -16.54
C ARG A 127 -3.92 44.09 -17.27
N MET A 128 -4.19 43.88 -18.54
CA MET A 128 -3.28 43.12 -19.40
C MET A 128 -2.02 43.96 -19.64
N LEU A 129 -0.86 43.45 -19.24
CA LEU A 129 0.41 44.13 -19.47
C LEU A 129 0.83 43.93 -20.93
N THR A 130 1.05 45.04 -21.64
CA THR A 130 1.69 45.07 -22.95
C THR A 130 3.21 44.95 -22.79
N GLU A 131 3.90 44.65 -23.88
CA GLU A 131 5.37 44.54 -23.85
C GLU A 131 6.05 45.84 -23.40
N ASP A 132 5.49 47.00 -23.74
CA ASP A 132 6.02 48.29 -23.30
C ASP A 132 5.91 48.48 -21.78
N HIS A 133 4.81 48.02 -21.16
CA HIS A 133 4.63 48.05 -19.71
C HIS A 133 5.64 47.15 -18.98
N LYS A 134 6.09 46.06 -19.61
CA LYS A 134 7.08 45.14 -19.02
C LYS A 134 8.50 45.72 -19.05
N ARG A 135 8.84 46.49 -20.10
CA ARG A 135 10.16 47.13 -20.28
C ARG A 135 10.41 48.33 -19.35
N GLN A 136 9.36 48.94 -18.81
CA GLN A 136 9.44 50.13 -17.97
C GLN A 136 9.57 49.85 -16.46
N THR A 137 9.76 48.59 -16.06
CA THR A 137 9.86 48.24 -14.63
C THR A 137 11.25 48.58 -14.11
N THR A 138 11.36 49.67 -13.33
CA THR A 138 12.52 50.02 -12.49
C THR A 138 12.46 49.25 -11.18
#